data_AF-E8ZGS3-F1
#
_entry.id   AF-E8ZGS3-F1
#
_cell.length_a   1.000
_cell.length_b   1.000
_cell.length_c   1.000
_cell.angle_alpha   90.00
_cell.angle_beta   90.00
_cell.angle_gamma   90.00
#
_symmetry.space_group_name_H-M   'P 1'
#
loop_
_entity.id
_entity.type
_entity.pdbx_description
1 polymer ?
#
loop_
_entity_poly.entity_id
_entity_poly.type
_entity_poly.pdbx_seq_one_letter_code
_entity_poly.pdbx_strand_id
1 'polypeptide(L)'
;MLKSKLLLAPIAGVVATSIGAIFYAFQGSKDGKYRTKIPTYKKIYDQVKDHRKEKGDDGLYLVDPNNREWWIKRGKEFKKFYEGDWQDFRDKCFSEVKSKELDWHNILGESANYYSDAEYITGVGSVDFVTLCVEKEVKSS
;
A
#
# COMPACT_ATOMS: atom_id res chain seq x y z
N MET A 1 -32.11 40.70 -47.65
CA MET A 1 -31.41 41.67 -46.77
C MET A 1 -30.32 40.94 -46.03
N LEU A 2 -29.10 41.47 -46.12
CA LEU A 2 -27.87 40.92 -45.57
C LEU A 2 -27.65 41.50 -44.16
N LYS A 3 -26.86 40.78 -43.35
CA LYS A 3 -26.12 41.18 -42.14
C LYS A 3 -26.79 40.91 -40.79
N SER A 4 -26.18 39.99 -40.06
CA SER A 4 -25.87 40.17 -38.63
C SER A 4 -24.55 39.44 -38.38
N LYS A 5 -23.41 40.15 -38.32
CA LYS A 5 -22.83 40.79 -37.12
C LYS A 5 -22.67 39.82 -35.96
N LEU A 6 -21.45 39.30 -35.90
CA LEU A 6 -20.74 38.75 -34.75
C LEU A 6 -20.84 39.69 -33.54
N LEU A 7 -21.21 39.20 -32.36
CA LEU A 7 -20.80 39.76 -31.06
C LEU A 7 -20.86 38.66 -29.97
N LEU A 8 -19.65 38.28 -29.52
CA LEU A 8 -19.21 37.96 -28.16
C LEU A 8 -20.11 37.16 -27.19
N ALA A 9 -19.57 36.01 -26.79
CA ALA A 9 -20.00 35.19 -25.67
C ALA A 9 -19.86 35.89 -24.30
N PRO A 10 -20.60 35.41 -23.29
CA PRO A 10 -20.02 35.21 -21.97
C PRO A 10 -20.16 33.74 -21.52
N ILE A 11 -18.99 33.13 -21.40
CA ILE A 11 -18.53 32.17 -20.39
C ILE A 11 -19.57 31.87 -19.29
N ALA A 12 -20.13 30.66 -19.30
CA ALA A 12 -20.61 30.00 -18.08
C ALA A 12 -20.69 28.49 -18.30
N GLY A 13 -19.77 27.76 -17.66
CA GLY A 13 -19.99 26.39 -17.20
C GLY A 13 -19.84 25.26 -18.23
N VAL A 14 -18.62 25.01 -18.70
CA VAL A 14 -18.26 23.65 -19.13
C VAL A 14 -17.22 23.13 -18.14
N VAL A 15 -17.68 22.25 -17.26
CA VAL A 15 -16.83 21.51 -16.32
C VAL A 15 -15.88 20.65 -17.16
N ALA A 16 -14.61 21.05 -17.17
CA ALA A 16 -13.54 20.25 -17.72
C ALA A 16 -13.29 19.05 -16.79
N THR A 17 -13.98 17.93 -17.01
CA THR A 17 -13.48 16.62 -16.54
C THR A 17 -12.40 16.14 -17.52
N SER A 18 -11.21 16.68 -17.33
CA SER A 18 -10.00 16.32 -18.07
C SER A 18 -9.56 14.91 -17.70
N ILE A 19 -9.82 13.97 -18.60
CA ILE A 19 -8.93 12.89 -19.08
C ILE A 19 -7.90 12.36 -18.07
N GLY A 20 -8.12 11.12 -17.63
CA GLY A 20 -7.08 10.31 -16.99
C GLY A 20 -7.49 8.86 -16.69
N ALA A 21 -8.42 8.29 -17.45
CA ALA A 21 -8.94 6.95 -17.18
C ALA A 21 -8.98 6.08 -18.44
N ILE A 22 -7.91 6.05 -19.25
CA ILE A 22 -7.73 4.98 -20.23
C ILE A 22 -6.25 4.61 -20.32
N PHE A 23 -5.99 3.29 -20.39
CA PHE A 23 -4.73 2.62 -20.75
C PHE A 23 -3.77 2.23 -19.62
N TYR A 24 -4.13 1.17 -18.89
CA TYR A 24 -3.27 -0.03 -18.81
C TYR A 24 -4.17 -1.28 -18.84
N ALA A 25 -4.89 -1.44 -19.95
CA ALA A 25 -5.31 -2.75 -20.40
C ALA A 25 -4.08 -3.38 -21.08
N PHE A 26 -3.30 -4.21 -20.37
CA PHE A 26 -2.42 -5.29 -20.87
C PHE A 26 -1.48 -5.79 -19.74
N GLN A 27 -2.04 -6.47 -18.73
CA GLN A 27 -1.33 -7.44 -17.85
C GLN A 27 -2.33 -8.47 -17.27
N GLY A 28 -3.27 -8.88 -18.14
CA GLY A 28 -4.62 -9.35 -17.83
C GLY A 28 -4.82 -10.74 -17.20
N SER A 29 -3.84 -11.34 -16.55
CA SER A 29 -4.10 -12.53 -15.70
C SER A 29 -3.58 -12.37 -14.28
N LYS A 30 -2.41 -11.75 -14.11
CA LYS A 30 -1.83 -11.48 -12.80
C LYS A 30 -2.45 -10.24 -12.13
N ASP A 31 -2.56 -9.11 -12.83
CA ASP A 31 -3.13 -7.90 -12.24
C ASP A 31 -4.61 -8.06 -11.83
N GLY A 32 -5.37 -8.89 -12.56
CA GLY A 32 -6.75 -9.22 -12.22
C GLY A 32 -6.88 -10.00 -10.90
N LYS A 33 -6.05 -11.03 -10.68
CA LYS A 33 -6.09 -11.84 -9.45
C LYS A 33 -5.68 -11.06 -8.20
N TYR A 34 -4.85 -10.03 -8.34
CA TYR A 34 -4.42 -9.22 -7.19
C TYR A 34 -5.40 -8.09 -6.88
N ARG A 35 -6.10 -7.55 -7.89
CA ARG A 35 -7.13 -6.53 -7.69
C ARG A 35 -8.32 -7.05 -6.88
N THR A 36 -8.72 -8.31 -7.07
CA THR A 36 -9.83 -8.91 -6.32
C THR A 36 -9.54 -9.07 -4.82
N LYS A 37 -8.27 -9.11 -4.42
CA LYS A 37 -7.85 -9.23 -3.01
C LYS A 37 -7.69 -7.90 -2.28
N ILE A 38 -7.64 -6.78 -3.01
CA ILE A 38 -7.49 -5.44 -2.41
C ILE A 38 -8.54 -5.14 -1.34
N PRO A 39 -9.85 -5.47 -1.50
CA PRO A 39 -10.83 -5.25 -0.44
C PRO A 39 -10.50 -6.00 0.85
N THR A 40 -10.02 -7.24 0.74
CA THR A 40 -9.58 -8.05 1.89
C THR A 40 -8.37 -7.41 2.57
N TYR A 41 -7.40 -6.93 1.80
CA TYR A 41 -6.22 -6.27 2.34
C TYR A 41 -6.56 -4.95 3.01
N LYS A 42 -7.49 -4.18 2.43
CA LYS A 42 -7.99 -2.95 3.05
C LYS A 42 -8.63 -3.25 4.41
N LYS A 43 -9.45 -4.31 4.51
CA LYS A 43 -10.03 -4.74 5.78
C LYS A 43 -8.94 -5.06 6.81
N ILE A 44 -7.90 -5.81 6.45
CA ILE A 44 -6.80 -6.15 7.37
C ILE A 44 -6.02 -4.89 7.78
N TYR A 45 -5.71 -4.01 6.83
CA TYR A 45 -5.08 -2.72 7.09
C TYR A 45 -5.89 -1.87 8.08
N ASP A 46 -7.20 -1.76 7.87
CA ASP A 46 -8.09 -0.99 8.76
C ASP A 46 -8.14 -1.61 10.17
N GLN A 47 -8.17 -2.95 10.28
CA GLN A 47 -8.10 -3.65 11.56
C GLN A 47 -6.77 -3.39 12.31
N VAL A 48 -5.64 -3.42 11.60
CA VAL A 48 -4.32 -3.10 12.18
C VAL A 48 -4.28 -1.65 12.64
N LYS A 49 -4.78 -0.72 11.82
CA LYS A 49 -4.86 0.69 12.16
C LYS A 49 -5.71 0.90 13.42
N ASP A 50 -6.87 0.27 13.51
CA ASP A 50 -7.74 0.35 14.68
C ASP A 50 -7.09 -0.26 15.93
N HIS A 51 -6.39 -1.40 15.79
CA HIS A 51 -5.63 -2.00 16.89
C HIS A 51 -4.55 -1.06 17.44
N ARG A 52 -3.95 -0.23 16.57
CA ARG A 52 -2.88 0.70 16.92
C ARG A 52 -3.35 2.06 17.43
N LYS A 53 -4.57 2.50 17.11
CA LYS A 53 -5.11 3.83 17.51
C LYS A 53 -5.01 4.16 19.00
N GLU A 54 -5.11 3.15 19.86
CA GLU A 54 -5.06 3.31 21.32
C GLU A 54 -3.72 2.85 21.92
N LYS A 55 -2.71 2.63 21.08
CA LYS A 55 -1.34 2.25 21.46
C LYS A 55 -0.43 3.47 21.30
N GLY A 56 0.68 3.52 22.05
CA GLY A 56 1.61 4.66 22.03
C GLY A 56 2.24 4.93 20.64
N ASP A 57 2.72 6.16 20.44
CA ASP A 57 3.16 6.71 19.14
C ASP A 57 4.53 6.20 18.61
N ASP A 58 4.85 4.92 18.85
CA ASP A 58 6.17 4.33 18.59
C ASP A 58 6.14 2.91 18.03
N GLY A 59 4.97 2.44 17.60
CA GLY A 59 4.84 1.10 17.02
C GLY A 59 4.99 1.07 15.50
N LEU A 60 4.59 -0.07 14.94
CA LEU A 60 4.70 -0.35 13.52
C LEU A 60 3.32 -0.42 12.87
N TYR A 61 3.19 0.19 11.70
CA TYR A 61 1.96 0.19 10.91
C TYR A 61 2.12 -0.62 9.65
N LEU A 62 1.11 -1.43 9.35
CA LEU A 62 0.98 -2.06 8.05
C LEU A 62 0.73 -0.97 7.00
N VAL A 63 1.48 -1.01 5.89
CA VAL A 63 1.35 -0.01 4.82
C VAL A 63 0.04 -0.20 4.04
N ASP A 64 -0.55 0.90 3.55
CA ASP A 64 -1.77 0.86 2.75
C ASP A 64 -1.59 -0.06 1.52
N PRO A 65 -2.48 -1.05 1.28
CA PRO A 65 -2.38 -1.96 0.15
C PRO A 65 -2.38 -1.28 -1.23
N ASN A 66 -2.86 -0.03 -1.32
CA ASN A 66 -2.91 0.78 -2.53
C ASN A 66 -1.67 1.66 -2.74
N ASN A 67 -0.75 1.74 -1.77
CA ASN A 67 0.52 2.45 -1.92
C ASN A 67 1.49 1.66 -2.83
N ARG A 68 1.18 1.63 -4.13
CA ARG A 68 1.88 0.82 -5.12
C ARG A 68 3.37 1.12 -5.19
N GLU A 69 3.75 2.39 -5.09
CA GLU A 69 5.16 2.79 -5.15
C GLU A 69 5.96 2.17 -4.00
N TRP A 70 5.42 2.23 -2.79
CA TRP A 70 6.04 1.61 -1.62
C TRP A 70 6.20 0.11 -1.80
N TRP A 71 5.13 -0.61 -2.18
CA TRP A 71 5.18 -2.06 -2.36
C TRP A 71 6.17 -2.50 -3.45
N ILE A 72 6.27 -1.74 -4.54
CA ILE A 72 7.25 -2.02 -5.60
C ILE A 72 8.67 -1.82 -5.09
N LYS A 73 8.94 -0.70 -4.40
CA LYS A 73 10.27 -0.41 -3.85
C LYS A 73 10.66 -1.46 -2.82
N ARG A 74 9.75 -1.74 -1.87
CA ARG A 74 9.96 -2.71 -0.79
C ARG A 74 10.12 -4.14 -1.31
N GLY A 75 9.26 -4.58 -2.23
CA GLY A 75 9.38 -5.91 -2.83
C GLY A 75 10.71 -6.11 -3.57
N LYS A 76 11.23 -5.07 -4.24
CA LYS A 76 12.56 -5.13 -4.85
C LYS A 76 13.67 -5.27 -3.82
N GLU A 77 13.62 -4.45 -2.77
CA GLU A 77 14.61 -4.44 -1.67
C GLU A 77 14.71 -5.81 -0.98
N PHE A 78 13.57 -6.43 -0.68
CA PHE A 78 13.50 -7.68 0.08
C PHE A 78 13.37 -8.93 -0.79
N LYS A 79 13.69 -8.84 -2.09
CA LYS A 79 13.54 -9.93 -3.06
C LYS A 79 14.25 -11.24 -2.66
N LYS A 80 15.33 -11.16 -1.87
CA LYS A 80 16.06 -12.34 -1.36
C LYS A 80 15.28 -13.17 -0.33
N PHE A 81 14.16 -12.68 0.21
CA PHE A 81 13.38 -13.32 1.26
C PHE A 81 12.05 -13.92 0.79
N TYR A 82 11.70 -13.77 -0.49
CA TYR A 82 10.43 -14.28 -1.02
C TYR A 82 10.51 -14.60 -2.52
N GLU A 83 9.62 -15.46 -2.97
CA GLU A 83 9.43 -15.78 -4.39
C GLU A 83 8.24 -15.00 -4.97
N GLY A 84 8.35 -14.54 -6.21
CA GLY A 84 7.27 -13.82 -6.89
C GLY A 84 7.48 -12.31 -7.06
N ASP A 85 6.52 -11.60 -7.63
CA ASP A 85 6.64 -10.16 -7.89
C ASP A 85 6.26 -9.30 -6.66
N TRP A 86 6.20 -7.97 -6.81
CA TRP A 86 5.85 -7.09 -5.69
C TRP A 86 4.40 -7.33 -5.20
N GLN A 87 3.53 -7.88 -6.04
CA GLN A 87 2.16 -8.21 -5.65
C GLN A 87 2.15 -9.49 -4.82
N ASP A 88 2.98 -10.48 -5.17
CA ASP A 88 3.20 -11.67 -4.31
C ASP A 88 3.79 -11.30 -2.95
N PHE A 89 4.72 -10.35 -2.91
CA PHE A 89 5.25 -9.79 -1.66
C PHE A 89 4.15 -9.19 -0.79
N ARG A 90 3.33 -8.31 -1.37
CA ARG A 90 2.20 -7.68 -0.68
C ARG A 90 1.19 -8.73 -0.21
N ASP A 91 0.82 -9.66 -1.07
CA ASP A 91 -0.10 -10.75 -0.75
C ASP A 91 0.37 -11.54 0.47
N LYS A 92 1.66 -11.91 0.49
CA LYS A 92 2.27 -12.59 1.62
C LYS A 92 2.26 -11.71 2.88
N CYS A 93 2.57 -10.43 2.75
CA CYS A 93 2.52 -9.49 3.87
C CYS A 93 1.15 -9.45 4.55
N PHE A 94 0.06 -9.30 3.79
CA PHE A 94 -1.29 -9.29 4.38
C PHE A 94 -1.69 -10.64 4.96
N SER A 95 -1.25 -11.74 4.33
CA SER A 95 -1.50 -13.10 4.87
C SER A 95 -0.78 -13.33 6.20
N GLU A 96 0.49 -12.92 6.30
CA GLU A 96 1.33 -13.08 7.50
C GLU A 96 0.86 -12.21 8.66
N VAL A 97 0.48 -10.96 8.38
CA VAL A 97 -0.09 -10.10 9.42
C VAL A 97 -1.40 -10.70 9.92
N LYS A 98 -2.28 -11.17 9.03
CA LYS A 98 -3.56 -11.76 9.43
C LYS A 98 -3.40 -13.06 10.21
N SER A 99 -2.44 -13.92 9.85
CA SER A 99 -2.21 -15.17 10.57
C SER A 99 -1.73 -14.96 12.01
N LYS A 100 -1.10 -13.81 12.28
CA LYS A 100 -0.60 -13.41 13.60
C LYS A 100 -1.51 -12.41 14.34
N GLU A 101 -2.80 -12.38 14.03
CA GLU A 101 -3.76 -11.42 14.63
C GLU A 101 -3.78 -11.45 16.17
N LEU A 102 -3.64 -12.63 16.77
CA LEU A 102 -3.58 -12.79 18.23
C LEU A 102 -2.29 -12.24 18.85
N ASP A 103 -1.26 -11.99 18.04
CA ASP A 103 0.08 -11.57 18.46
C ASP A 103 0.46 -10.16 17.96
N TRP A 104 -0.52 -9.41 17.44
CA TRP A 104 -0.31 -8.05 16.94
C TRP A 104 0.36 -7.12 17.95
N HIS A 105 0.09 -7.30 19.23
CA HIS A 105 0.74 -6.50 20.27
C HIS A 105 2.27 -6.64 20.25
N ASN A 106 2.78 -7.84 20.02
CA ASN A 106 4.21 -8.11 20.04
C ASN A 106 4.88 -7.74 18.71
N ILE A 107 4.24 -8.04 17.58
CA ILE A 107 4.85 -7.84 16.24
C ILE A 107 4.62 -6.44 15.66
N LEU A 108 3.70 -5.65 16.23
CA LEU A 108 3.42 -4.26 15.82
C LEU A 108 3.66 -3.26 16.97
N GLY A 109 4.11 -3.73 18.13
CA GLY A 109 4.43 -2.91 19.29
C GLY A 109 5.79 -2.21 19.17
N GLU A 110 6.12 -1.40 20.18
CA GLU A 110 7.40 -0.67 20.28
C GLU A 110 8.62 -1.60 20.25
N SER A 111 8.50 -2.78 20.85
CA SER A 111 9.56 -3.80 20.92
C SER A 111 9.67 -4.67 19.66
N ALA A 112 8.82 -4.45 18.67
CA ALA A 112 8.81 -5.24 17.45
C ALA A 112 10.09 -5.03 16.63
N ASN A 113 10.56 -6.11 16.01
CA ASN A 113 11.68 -6.02 15.08
C ASN A 113 11.29 -5.16 13.87
N TYR A 114 12.18 -4.25 13.49
CA TYR A 114 12.01 -3.40 12.32
C TYR A 114 13.33 -3.30 11.55
N TYR A 115 13.24 -3.52 10.24
CA TYR A 115 14.36 -3.35 9.32
C TYR A 115 14.02 -2.24 8.33
N SER A 116 14.76 -1.13 8.36
CA SER A 116 14.60 -0.08 7.35
C SER A 116 15.01 -0.60 5.97
N ASP A 117 16.05 -1.42 5.89
CA ASP A 117 16.67 -1.87 4.64
C ASP A 117 17.16 -3.32 4.77
N ALA A 118 17.34 -4.02 3.64
CA ALA A 118 17.66 -5.45 3.63
C ALA A 118 19.11 -5.76 4.03
N GLU A 119 19.98 -4.73 4.09
CA GLU A 119 21.36 -4.83 4.57
C GLU A 119 21.46 -5.14 6.07
N TYR A 120 20.46 -4.71 6.85
CA TYR A 120 20.43 -4.93 8.30
C TYR A 120 20.01 -6.36 8.70
N ILE A 121 19.61 -7.18 7.72
CA ILE A 121 19.22 -8.56 7.94
C ILE A 121 20.43 -9.46 7.72
N THR A 122 20.97 -9.96 8.84
CA THR A 122 22.17 -10.81 8.88
C THR A 122 21.88 -12.30 8.72
N GLY A 123 20.62 -12.75 8.87
CA GLY A 123 20.21 -14.15 8.75
C GLY A 123 18.91 -14.32 7.96
N VAL A 124 18.97 -15.02 6.83
CA VAL A 124 17.82 -15.17 5.90
C VAL A 124 16.75 -16.14 6.43
N GLY A 125 17.12 -17.09 7.29
CA GLY A 125 16.23 -18.15 7.78
C GLY A 125 15.32 -17.78 8.96
N SER A 126 15.47 -16.59 9.56
CA SER A 126 14.82 -16.23 10.83
C SER A 126 14.09 -14.89 10.82
N VAL A 127 13.90 -14.28 9.65
CA VAL A 127 13.17 -13.01 9.54
C VAL A 127 11.68 -13.28 9.69
N ASP A 128 11.05 -12.67 10.70
CA ASP A 128 9.59 -12.59 10.70
C ASP A 128 9.15 -11.72 9.53
N PHE A 129 8.44 -12.32 8.58
CA PHE A 129 8.07 -11.65 7.35
C PHE A 129 7.26 -10.37 7.58
N VAL A 130 6.51 -10.27 8.68
CA VAL A 130 5.74 -9.07 9.05
C VAL A 130 6.63 -7.84 9.18
N THR A 131 7.88 -7.99 9.63
CA THR A 131 8.82 -6.87 9.79
C THR A 131 9.19 -6.21 8.46
N LEU A 132 8.99 -6.93 7.36
CA LEU A 132 9.24 -6.44 6.00
C LEU A 132 8.06 -5.60 5.46
N CYS A 133 6.89 -5.73 6.09
CA CYS A 133 5.60 -5.25 5.60
C CYS A 133 5.14 -3.94 6.25
N VAL A 134 5.91 -3.44 7.21
CA VAL A 134 5.51 -2.36 8.11
C VAL A 134 6.44 -1.15 8.01
N GLU A 135 5.93 0.02 8.39
CA GLU A 135 6.70 1.24 8.62
C GLU A 135 6.60 1.67 10.08
N LYS A 136 7.62 2.38 10.57
CA LYS A 136 7.58 3.04 11.88
C LYS A 136 6.56 4.17 11.85
N GLU A 137 5.80 4.29 12.93
CA GLU A 137 4.99 5.47 13.19
C GLU A 137 5.87 6.70 13.19
N VAL A 138 5.62 7.63 12.26
CA VAL A 138 6.31 8.91 12.24
C VAL A 138 5.64 9.76 13.30
N LYS A 139 6.35 10.02 14.40
CA LYS A 139 5.90 10.99 15.40
C LYS A 139 5.59 12.31 14.69
N SER A 140 4.34 12.73 14.75
CA SER A 140 3.96 14.08 14.36
C SER A 140 4.46 14.99 15.47
N SER A 141 5.69 15.51 15.30
CA SER A 141 6.31 16.50 16.18
C SER A 141 5.55 17.82 16.18
#